data_AF-F4MZY7-F1
#
_entry.id   AF-F4MZY7-F1
#
_cell.length_a   1.000
_cell.length_b   1.000
_cell.length_c   1.000
_cell.angle_alpha   90.00
_cell.angle_beta   90.00
_cell.angle_gamma   90.00
#
_symmetry.space_group_name_H-M   'P 1'
#
loop_
_entity.id
_entity.type
_entity.pdbx_description
1 polymer ?
#
loop_
_entity_poly.entity_id
_entity_poly.type
_entity_poly.pdbx_seq_one_letter_code
_entity_poly.pdbx_strand_id
1 'polypeptide(L)'
;MSATKTIKHVSAINWNKIEDDKDLEVWNRLTANFWLPEKVPLSNDIPSWAKLTADEQQLTIRVFTGLTLLDTIQNTLGAPALIKDAITPP
;
A
#
# COMPACT_ATOMS: atom_id res chain seq x y z
N MET A 1 -0.25 -8.06 -43.39
CA MET A 1 1.03 -7.94 -42.66
C MET A 1 0.71 -7.94 -41.18
N SER A 2 0.98 -9.04 -40.48
CA SER A 2 0.67 -9.18 -39.05
C SER A 2 1.83 -8.61 -38.24
N ALA A 3 1.56 -7.63 -37.36
CA ALA A 3 2.58 -7.04 -36.51
C ALA A 3 3.01 -8.04 -35.43
N THR A 4 4.27 -8.44 -35.44
CA THR A 4 4.85 -9.34 -34.44
C THR A 4 4.89 -8.62 -33.09
N LYS A 5 4.12 -9.11 -32.12
CA LYS A 5 4.09 -8.61 -30.74
C LYS A 5 5.42 -8.97 -30.05
N THR A 6 6.25 -7.97 -29.77
CA THR A 6 7.52 -8.16 -29.04
C THR A 6 7.22 -8.65 -27.63
N ILE A 7 7.69 -9.85 -27.28
CA ILE A 7 7.63 -10.36 -25.91
C ILE A 7 8.76 -9.66 -25.13
N LYS A 8 8.41 -8.85 -24.12
CA LYS A 8 9.40 -8.34 -23.16
C LYS A 8 9.92 -9.51 -22.34
N HIS A 9 11.23 -9.73 -22.38
CA HIS A 9 11.89 -10.76 -21.58
C HIS A 9 11.83 -10.34 -20.10
N VAL A 10 11.26 -11.19 -19.24
CA VAL A 10 11.30 -11.01 -17.78
C VAL A 10 12.43 -11.90 -17.26
N SER A 11 13.37 -11.31 -16.54
CA SER A 11 14.47 -12.04 -15.88
C SER A 11 14.03 -12.50 -14.49
N ALA A 12 14.53 -13.64 -14.03
CA ALA A 12 14.27 -14.11 -12.68
C ALA A 12 15.02 -13.23 -11.66
N ILE A 13 14.34 -12.88 -10.56
CA ILE A 13 14.94 -12.16 -9.43
C ILE A 13 15.97 -13.03 -8.70
N ASN A 14 17.08 -12.44 -8.27
CA ASN A 14 18.08 -13.10 -7.44
C ASN A 14 18.38 -12.29 -6.17
N TRP A 15 17.73 -12.65 -5.07
CA TRP A 15 17.88 -12.01 -3.76
C TRP A 15 19.26 -12.20 -3.11
N ASN A 16 20.17 -12.99 -3.71
CA ASN A 16 21.57 -13.08 -3.28
C ASN A 16 22.49 -12.10 -4.03
N LYS A 17 21.97 -11.38 -5.03
CA LYS A 17 22.69 -10.36 -5.79
C LYS A 17 21.84 -9.09 -5.89
N ILE A 18 21.92 -8.28 -4.85
CA ILE A 18 21.18 -7.01 -4.73
C ILE A 18 21.90 -5.90 -5.51
N GLU A 19 21.13 -5.08 -6.22
CA GLU A 19 21.64 -3.94 -6.99
C GLU A 19 21.66 -2.64 -6.17
N ASP A 20 20.64 -2.43 -5.33
CA ASP A 20 20.56 -1.34 -4.34
C ASP A 20 20.19 -1.92 -2.96
N ASP A 21 21.07 -1.74 -1.98
CA ASP A 21 20.87 -2.24 -0.61
C ASP A 21 19.58 -1.71 0.05
N LYS A 22 19.05 -0.58 -0.43
CA LYS A 22 17.79 -0.02 0.05
C LYS A 22 16.60 -0.93 -0.25
N ASP A 23 16.62 -1.68 -1.35
CA ASP A 23 15.53 -2.57 -1.73
C ASP A 23 15.31 -3.66 -0.67
N LEU A 24 16.40 -4.31 -0.24
CA LEU A 24 16.35 -5.34 0.79
C LEU A 24 15.98 -4.76 2.17
N GLU A 25 16.51 -3.59 2.53
CA GLU A 25 16.15 -2.91 3.78
C GLU A 25 14.65 -2.58 3.85
N VAL A 26 14.11 -1.99 2.77
CA VAL A 26 12.70 -1.60 2.70
C VAL A 26 11.80 -2.82 2.69
N TRP A 27 12.13 -3.86 1.92
CA TRP A 27 11.39 -5.12 1.91
C TRP A 27 11.30 -5.73 3.31
N ASN A 28 12.44 -5.89 3.99
CA ASN A 28 12.48 -6.46 5.34
C ASN A 28 11.68 -5.61 6.33
N ARG A 29 11.76 -4.28 6.24
CA ARG A 29 11.01 -3.40 7.14
C ARG A 29 9.50 -3.44 6.88
N LEU A 30 9.06 -3.47 5.63
CA LEU A 30 7.63 -3.54 5.29
C LEU A 30 7.02 -4.88 5.69
N THR A 31 7.72 -5.98 5.42
CA THR A 31 7.25 -7.33 5.76
C THR A 31 7.27 -7.59 7.27
N ALA A 32 8.28 -7.10 8.00
CA ALA A 32 8.33 -7.22 9.46
C ALA A 32 7.21 -6.44 10.18
N ASN A 33 6.74 -5.33 9.59
CA ASN A 33 5.67 -4.51 10.15
C ASN A 33 4.27 -4.86 9.62
N PHE A 34 4.11 -6.03 8.98
CA PHE A 34 2.80 -6.47 8.51
C PHE A 34 1.80 -6.58 9.67
N TRP A 35 0.65 -5.91 9.53
CA TRP A 35 -0.41 -5.90 10.53
C TRP A 35 -1.79 -6.08 9.89
N LEU A 36 -2.74 -6.51 10.71
CA LEU A 36 -4.13 -6.71 10.32
C LEU A 36 -5.02 -5.88 11.26
N PRO A 37 -6.10 -5.27 10.75
CA PRO A 37 -6.97 -4.40 11.55
C PRO A 37 -7.60 -5.11 12.74
N GLU A 38 -7.88 -6.41 12.63
CA GLU A 38 -8.49 -7.22 13.69
C GLU A 38 -7.59 -7.37 14.93
N LYS A 39 -6.29 -7.06 14.83
CA LYS A 39 -5.36 -7.08 15.96
C LYS A 39 -5.52 -5.88 16.89
N VAL A 40 -6.24 -4.84 16.48
CA VAL A 40 -6.45 -3.62 17.27
C VAL A 40 -7.88 -3.61 17.84
N PRO A 41 -8.07 -3.62 19.18
CA PRO A 41 -9.40 -3.71 19.79
C PRO A 41 -10.12 -2.36 19.80
N LEU A 42 -10.71 -1.97 18.66
CA LEU A 42 -11.44 -0.70 18.49
C LEU A 42 -12.70 -0.58 19.36
N SER A 43 -13.23 -1.69 19.89
CA SER A 43 -14.38 -1.67 20.80
C SER A 43 -14.13 -0.84 22.07
N ASN A 44 -12.88 -0.71 22.49
CA ASN A 44 -12.49 0.10 23.64
C ASN A 44 -12.71 1.61 23.42
N ASP A 45 -12.82 2.06 22.16
CA ASP A 45 -13.00 3.46 21.81
C ASP A 45 -14.47 3.88 21.68
N ILE A 46 -15.44 2.96 21.84
CA ILE A 46 -16.88 3.28 21.79
C ILE A 46 -17.27 4.36 22.83
N PRO A 47 -16.82 4.31 24.10
CA PRO A 47 -17.19 5.32 25.08
C PRO A 47 -16.57 6.70 24.83
N SER A 48 -15.38 6.77 24.22
CA SER A 48 -14.75 8.05 23.84
C SER A 48 -15.42 8.62 22.60
N TRP A 49 -15.74 7.79 21.61
CA TRP A 49 -16.51 8.16 20.42
C TRP A 49 -17.87 8.78 20.78
N ALA A 50 -18.59 8.18 21.74
CA ALA A 50 -19.90 8.66 22.19
C ALA A 50 -19.86 10.05 22.88
N LYS A 51 -18.69 10.54 23.28
CA LYS A 51 -18.52 11.87 23.90
C LYS A 51 -18.32 12.99 22.89
N LEU A 52 -18.04 12.65 21.63
CA LEU A 52 -17.88 13.64 20.57
C LEU A 52 -19.23 14.25 20.20
N THR A 53 -19.21 15.53 19.82
CA THR A 53 -20.37 16.20 19.22
C THR A 53 -20.74 15.55 17.87
N ALA A 54 -21.97 15.79 17.41
CA ALA A 54 -22.42 15.26 16.12
C ALA A 54 -21.52 15.73 14.95
N ASP A 55 -21.06 16.99 15.00
CA ASP A 55 -20.20 17.56 13.97
C ASP A 55 -18.79 16.92 13.98
N GLU A 56 -18.21 16.67 15.16
CA GLU A 56 -16.92 15.98 15.29
C GLU A 56 -16.98 14.53 14.79
N GLN A 57 -18.07 13.81 15.10
CA GLN A 57 -18.29 12.46 14.58
C GLN A 57 -18.42 12.48 13.05
N GLN A 58 -19.22 13.39 12.51
CA GLN A 58 -19.41 13.53 11.06
C GLN A 58 -18.10 13.89 10.35
N LEU A 59 -17.32 14.82 10.91
CA LEU A 59 -16.02 15.20 10.38
C LEU A 59 -15.09 13.98 10.35
N THR A 60 -14.99 13.24 11.45
CA THR A 60 -14.10 12.08 11.57
C THR A 60 -14.44 11.01 10.54
N ILE A 61 -15.72 10.70 10.35
CA ILE A 61 -16.19 9.75 9.33
C ILE A 61 -15.81 10.23 7.92
N ARG A 62 -16.03 11.51 7.60
CA ARG A 62 -15.70 12.07 6.28
C ARG A 62 -14.20 12.05 6.01
N VAL A 63 -13.37 12.31 7.02
CA VAL A 63 -11.90 12.20 6.91
C VAL A 63 -11.50 10.77 6.59
N PHE A 64 -11.95 9.77 7.35
CA PHE A 64 -11.62 8.37 7.06
C PHE A 64 -12.16 7.88 5.73
N THR A 65 -13.33 8.36 5.31
CA THR A 65 -13.89 8.06 3.97
C THR A 65 -12.98 8.63 2.87
N GLY A 66 -12.49 9.85 3.03
CA GLY A 66 -11.54 10.47 2.10
C GLY A 66 -10.20 9.72 2.03
N LEU A 67 -9.65 9.31 3.17
CA LEU A 67 -8.43 8.50 3.22
C LEU A 67 -8.64 7.14 2.55
N THR A 68 -9.78 6.49 2.78
CA THR A 68 -10.15 5.24 2.12
C THR A 68 -10.15 5.36 0.59
N LEU A 69 -10.64 6.48 0.06
CA LEU A 69 -10.59 6.76 -1.38
C LEU A 69 -9.14 6.86 -1.89
N LEU A 70 -8.28 7.61 -1.19
CA LEU A 70 -6.88 7.75 -1.57
C LEU A 70 -6.13 6.43 -1.51
N ASP A 71 -6.34 5.62 -0.47
CA ASP A 71 -5.75 4.27 -0.35
C ASP A 71 -6.23 3.35 -1.47
N THR A 72 -7.51 3.43 -1.85
CA THR A 72 -8.06 2.68 -2.99
C THR A 72 -7.34 3.06 -4.28
N ILE A 73 -7.12 4.36 -4.53
CA ILE A 73 -6.40 4.84 -5.71
C ILE A 73 -4.94 4.38 -5.70
N GLN A 74 -4.24 4.51 -4.57
CA GLN A 74 -2.84 4.08 -4.45
C GLN A 74 -2.67 2.59 -4.69
N ASN A 75 -3.56 1.76 -4.12
CA ASN A 75 -3.50 0.31 -4.27
C ASN A 75 -3.86 -0.16 -5.69
N THR A 76 -4.89 0.44 -6.31
CA THR A 76 -5.40 -0.03 -7.60
C THR A 76 -4.68 0.57 -8.81
N LEU A 77 -4.17 1.79 -8.69
CA LEU A 77 -3.58 2.55 -9.81
C LEU A 77 -2.18 3.05 -9.50
N GLY A 78 -1.95 3.62 -8.32
CA GLY A 78 -0.70 4.29 -7.94
C GLY A 78 0.50 3.35 -7.95
N ALA A 79 0.55 2.38 -7.04
CA ALA A 79 1.65 1.43 -6.94
C ALA A 79 1.85 0.62 -8.24
N PRO A 80 0.81 0.08 -8.90
CA PRO A 80 0.98 -0.59 -10.19
C PRO A 80 1.56 0.29 -11.30
N ALA A 81 1.27 1.60 -11.30
CA ALA A 81 1.85 2.51 -12.28
C ALA A 81 3.37 2.68 -12.06
N LEU A 82 3.81 2.78 -10.79
CA LEU A 82 5.21 2.98 -10.43
C LEU A 82 6.12 1.79 -10.78
N ILE A 83 5.59 0.56 -10.84
CA ILE A 83 6.35 -0.64 -11.21
C ILE A 83 7.04 -0.48 -12.58
N LYS A 84 6.44 0.28 -13.51
CA LYS A 84 6.97 0.47 -14.87
C LYS A 84 8.27 1.27 -14.90
N ASP A 85 8.49 2.10 -13.89
CA ASP A 85 9.61 3.04 -13.80
C ASP A 85 10.65 2.58 -12.76
N ALA A 86 10.50 1.39 -12.19
CA ALA A 86 11.48 0.78 -11.30
C ALA A 86 12.81 0.55 -12.02
N ILE A 87 13.91 0.93 -11.36
CA ILE A 87 15.27 0.84 -11.91
C ILE A 87 15.86 -0.54 -11.64
N THR A 88 15.70 -1.03 -10.41
CA THR A 88 16.10 -2.38 -9.99
C THR A 88 14.96 -3.38 -10.23
N PRO A 89 15.25 -4.66 -10.49
CA PRO A 89 14.21 -5.66 -10.74
C PRO A 89 13.35 -5.90 -9.48
N PRO A 90 12.01 -5.80 -9.57
CA PRO A 90 11.10 -6.17 -8.48
C PRO A 90 10.97 -7.68 -8.27
#